data_AF-A0A167VA06-F1
#
_entry.id   AF-A0A167VA06-F1
#
_cell.length_a   1.000
_cell.length_b   1.000
_cell.length_c   1.000
_cell.angle_alpha   90.00
_cell.angle_beta   90.00
_cell.angle_gamma   90.00
#
_symmetry.space_group_name_H-M   'P 1'
#
loop_
_entity.id
_entity.type
_entity.pdbx_description
1 polymer ?
#
loop_
_entity_poly.entity_id
_entity_poly.type
_entity_poly.pdbx_seq_one_letter_code
_entity_poly.pdbx_strand_id
1 'polypeptide(L)'
;MRSLFSNASVSLPHRRRRRLVLVLLMLTFAGHFIYSWAFAYVPYPGITKLPIHATSSDMHPVTQLISDATARFESLLDQRSSTLEDAAQRYRQRRGRHPPPGFDLWFKEAMKNDAIIVESFFDRIHHDINPLWALNPREMRTQAASQPQIIKIRNRKVTMVTDDLNRQPWIQHWTALVKDINHLTWR
;
A
#
# COMPACT_ATOMS: atom_id res chain seq x y z
N MET A 1 -73.65 -10.17 -31.58
CA MET A 1 -72.37 -9.60 -31.08
C MET A 1 -71.60 -10.67 -30.33
N ARG A 2 -70.61 -11.33 -30.97
CA ARG A 2 -69.71 -12.29 -30.32
C ARG A 2 -68.26 -12.01 -30.75
N SER A 3 -67.44 -11.83 -29.72
CA SER A 3 -65.97 -11.72 -29.61
C SER A 3 -65.09 -11.79 -30.86
N LEU A 4 -64.35 -10.71 -31.10
CA LEU A 4 -63.15 -10.67 -31.95
C LEU A 4 -61.93 -10.31 -31.10
N PHE A 5 -61.35 -11.28 -30.39
CA PHE A 5 -59.95 -11.23 -29.99
C PHE A 5 -59.38 -12.64 -30.02
N SER A 6 -58.84 -13.01 -31.19
CA SER A 6 -58.02 -14.20 -31.37
C SER A 6 -56.63 -13.90 -30.79
N ASN A 7 -56.32 -14.45 -29.61
CA ASN A 7 -54.97 -14.43 -29.06
C ASN A 7 -54.12 -15.48 -29.78
N ALA A 8 -53.50 -15.09 -30.89
CA ALA A 8 -52.47 -15.89 -31.54
C ALA A 8 -51.23 -15.95 -30.65
N SER A 9 -51.02 -17.07 -29.95
CA SER A 9 -49.79 -17.31 -29.19
C SER A 9 -48.67 -17.65 -30.16
N VAL A 10 -47.80 -16.68 -30.44
CA VAL A 10 -46.61 -16.89 -31.28
C VAL A 10 -45.64 -17.80 -30.52
N SER A 11 -45.61 -19.08 -30.88
CA SER A 11 -44.75 -20.08 -30.26
C SER A 11 -43.33 -20.00 -30.85
N LEU A 12 -42.39 -19.46 -30.08
CA LEU A 12 -40.98 -19.42 -30.49
C LEU A 12 -40.39 -20.84 -30.61
N PRO A 13 -39.60 -21.17 -31.65
CA PRO A 13 -39.01 -22.49 -31.84
C PRO A 13 -38.02 -22.83 -30.71
N HIS A 14 -37.97 -24.10 -30.31
CA HIS A 14 -37.23 -24.58 -29.13
C HIS A 14 -35.75 -24.14 -29.10
N ARG A 15 -35.07 -24.11 -30.26
CA ARG A 15 -33.67 -23.63 -30.36
C ARG A 15 -33.52 -22.14 -30.04
N ARG A 16 -34.48 -21.30 -30.43
CA ARG A 16 -34.49 -19.86 -30.10
C ARG A 16 -34.83 -19.64 -28.62
N ARG A 17 -35.77 -20.41 -28.05
CA ARG A 17 -36.04 -20.39 -26.60
C ARG A 17 -34.81 -20.74 -25.77
N ARG A 18 -34.08 -21.80 -26.15
CA ARG A 18 -32.86 -22.22 -25.44
C ARG A 18 -31.75 -21.16 -25.51
N ARG A 19 -31.58 -20.48 -26.66
CA ARG A 19 -30.62 -19.38 -26.80
C ARG A 19 -31.01 -18.17 -25.95
N LEU A 20 -32.28 -17.79 -25.92
CA LEU A 20 -32.76 -16.68 -25.10
C LEU A 20 -32.56 -16.95 -23.60
N VAL A 21 -32.86 -18.16 -23.14
CA VAL A 21 -32.62 -18.58 -21.75
C VAL A 21 -31.13 -18.51 -21.39
N LEU A 22 -30.25 -19.00 -22.26
CA LEU A 22 -28.80 -18.94 -22.02
C LEU A 22 -28.26 -17.50 -21.99
N VAL A 23 -28.74 -16.63 -22.87
CA VAL A 23 -28.36 -15.20 -22.86
C VAL A 23 -28.85 -14.53 -21.58
N LEU A 24 -30.08 -14.81 -21.14
CA LEU A 24 -30.62 -14.24 -19.92
C LEU A 24 -29.84 -14.71 -18.68
N LEU A 25 -29.44 -15.98 -18.62
CA LEU A 25 -28.58 -16.52 -17.57
C LEU A 25 -27.17 -15.92 -17.59
N MET A 26 -26.59 -15.67 -18.76
CA MET A 26 -25.30 -14.97 -18.85
C MET A 26 -25.39 -13.52 -18.39
N LEU A 27 -26.49 -12.82 -18.72
CA LEU A 27 -26.71 -11.43 -18.29
C LEU A 27 -26.93 -11.34 -16.78
N THR A 28 -27.68 -12.26 -16.17
CA THR A 28 -27.84 -12.29 -14.71
C THR A 28 -26.54 -12.66 -14.00
N PHE A 29 -25.77 -13.61 -14.54
CA PHE A 29 -24.46 -13.96 -14.00
C PHE A 29 -23.46 -12.81 -14.12
N ALA A 30 -23.39 -12.15 -15.28
CA ALA A 30 -22.55 -10.98 -15.49
C ALA A 30 -22.97 -9.81 -14.59
N GLY A 31 -24.29 -9.57 -14.45
CA GLY A 31 -24.82 -8.57 -13.52
C GLY A 31 -24.48 -8.88 -12.06
N HIS A 32 -24.61 -10.14 -11.64
CA HIS A 32 -24.26 -10.54 -10.28
C HIS A 32 -22.75 -10.51 -10.03
N PHE A 33 -21.93 -10.85 -11.03
CA PHE A 33 -20.50 -10.73 -10.99
C PHE A 33 -20.06 -9.25 -10.89
N ILE A 34 -20.65 -8.35 -11.68
CA ILE A 34 -20.41 -6.91 -11.60
C ILE A 34 -20.88 -6.35 -10.25
N TYR A 35 -22.05 -6.74 -9.76
CA TYR A 35 -22.59 -6.30 -8.48
C TYR A 35 -21.76 -6.81 -7.29
N SER A 36 -21.36 -8.09 -7.32
CA SER A 36 -20.50 -8.72 -6.31
C SER A 36 -19.09 -8.15 -6.33
N TRP A 37 -18.54 -7.89 -7.53
CA TRP A 37 -17.25 -7.22 -7.68
C TRP A 37 -17.33 -5.78 -7.18
N ALA A 38 -18.38 -5.03 -7.51
CA ALA A 38 -18.60 -3.68 -6.95
C ALA A 38 -18.73 -3.69 -5.43
N PHE A 39 -19.33 -4.74 -4.82
CA PHE A 39 -19.42 -4.90 -3.37
C PHE A 39 -18.09 -5.32 -2.72
N ALA A 40 -17.30 -6.16 -3.40
CA ALA A 40 -15.97 -6.58 -2.95
C ALA A 40 -14.90 -5.46 -3.10
N TYR A 41 -15.12 -4.52 -4.02
CA TYR A 41 -14.31 -3.30 -4.20
C TYR A 41 -14.86 -2.08 -3.47
N VAL A 42 -15.93 -2.21 -2.69
CA VAL A 42 -16.10 -1.28 -1.57
C VAL A 42 -14.90 -1.58 -0.68
N PRO A 43 -13.92 -0.66 -0.55
CA PRO A 43 -12.83 -0.88 0.39
C PRO A 43 -13.52 -1.22 1.70
N TYR A 44 -13.25 -2.40 2.27
CA TYR A 44 -13.80 -2.77 3.57
C TYR A 44 -13.70 -1.51 4.42
N PRO A 45 -14.82 -0.97 4.93
CA PRO A 45 -14.78 0.21 5.76
C PRO A 45 -14.09 -0.24 7.04
N GLY A 46 -12.75 -0.26 7.02
CA GLY A 46 -11.93 -0.66 8.13
C GLY A 46 -12.19 0.38 9.19
N ILE A 47 -13.04 0.07 10.16
CA ILE A 47 -13.31 0.86 11.37
C ILE A 47 -13.80 2.32 11.11
N THR A 48 -13.85 2.77 9.85
CA THR A 48 -13.82 4.18 9.47
C THR A 48 -15.18 4.85 9.44
N LYS A 49 -16.28 4.10 9.47
CA LYS A 49 -17.62 4.69 9.61
C LYS A 49 -18.53 3.80 10.44
N LEU A 50 -18.31 3.76 11.76
CA LEU A 50 -19.46 3.57 12.64
C LEU A 50 -20.40 4.76 12.40
N PRO A 51 -21.72 4.55 12.27
CA PRO A 51 -22.65 5.64 12.07
C PRO A 51 -22.45 6.68 13.19
N ILE A 52 -22.18 7.93 12.79
CA ILE A 52 -21.96 9.10 13.67
C ILE A 52 -23.22 9.41 14.53
N HIS A 53 -24.28 8.60 14.43
CA HIS A 53 -25.56 8.79 15.11
C HIS A 53 -25.82 7.72 16.17
N ALA A 54 -24.82 7.41 17.01
CA ALA A 54 -25.10 6.81 18.30
C ALA A 54 -25.64 7.92 19.21
N THR A 55 -26.95 7.90 19.46
CA THR A 55 -27.62 8.79 20.41
C THR A 55 -26.91 8.73 21.75
N SER A 56 -26.68 9.89 22.36
CA SER A 56 -25.78 10.14 23.50
C SER A 56 -26.06 9.34 24.78
N SER A 57 -27.07 8.48 24.84
CA SER A 57 -27.41 7.71 26.04
C SER A 57 -26.88 6.27 26.07
N ASP A 58 -26.14 5.80 25.06
CA ASP A 58 -25.67 4.40 25.00
C ASP A 58 -24.29 4.22 24.34
N MET A 59 -23.35 5.14 24.60
CA MET A 59 -22.02 5.10 23.98
C MET A 59 -21.08 4.16 24.74
N HIS A 60 -21.02 2.90 24.31
CA HIS A 60 -20.11 1.91 24.86
C HIS A 60 -18.63 2.36 24.74
N PRO A 61 -17.76 2.18 25.75
CA PRO A 61 -16.37 2.68 25.73
C PRO A 61 -15.55 2.25 24.51
N VAL A 62 -15.79 1.04 23.99
CA VAL A 62 -15.12 0.55 22.77
C VAL A 62 -15.49 1.39 21.54
N THR A 63 -16.72 1.91 21.45
CA THR A 63 -17.15 2.80 20.36
C THR A 63 -16.35 4.09 20.34
N GLN A 64 -16.06 4.65 21.52
CA GLN A 64 -15.22 5.83 21.64
C GLN A 64 -13.77 5.53 21.20
N LEU A 65 -13.19 4.42 21.66
CA LEU A 65 -11.84 4.02 21.26
C LEU A 65 -11.72 3.81 19.75
N ILE A 66 -12.76 3.23 19.13
CA ILE A 66 -12.85 3.07 17.68
C ILE A 66 -12.89 4.43 16.99
N SER A 67 -13.77 5.33 17.44
CA SER A 67 -13.89 6.68 16.87
C SER A 67 -12.58 7.45 16.95
N ASP A 68 -11.92 7.41 18.11
CA ASP A 68 -10.66 8.10 18.35
C ASP A 68 -9.53 7.51 17.48
N ALA A 69 -9.47 6.19 17.34
CA ALA A 69 -8.49 5.52 16.48
C ALA A 69 -8.70 5.86 15.01
N THR A 70 -9.95 5.88 14.54
CA THR A 70 -10.32 6.29 13.18
C THR A 70 -9.90 7.73 12.91
N ALA A 71 -10.26 8.68 13.78
CA ALA A 71 -9.93 10.09 13.59
C ALA A 71 -8.40 10.30 13.55
N ARG A 72 -7.65 9.59 14.41
CA ARG A 72 -6.17 9.63 14.38
C ARG A 72 -5.61 9.05 13.08
N PHE A 73 -6.16 7.94 12.61
CA PHE A 73 -5.72 7.30 11.36
C PHE A 73 -5.98 8.20 10.15
N GLU A 74 -7.17 8.80 10.05
CA GLU A 74 -7.50 9.75 8.98
C GLU A 74 -6.57 10.98 9.01
N SER A 75 -6.36 11.57 10.19
CA SER A 75 -5.43 12.70 10.36
C SER A 75 -3.98 12.36 9.98
N LEU A 76 -3.53 11.11 10.18
CA LEU A 76 -2.23 10.64 9.72
C LEU A 76 -2.19 10.50 8.19
N LEU A 77 -3.25 9.99 7.58
CA LEU A 77 -3.33 9.85 6.12
C LEU A 77 -3.42 11.20 5.40
N ASP A 78 -4.04 12.22 6.01
CA ASP A 78 -4.08 13.57 5.46
C ASP A 78 -2.69 14.22 5.34
N GLN A 79 -1.72 13.73 6.11
CA GLN A 79 -0.32 14.17 6.05
C GLN A 79 0.50 13.48 4.96
N ARG A 80 -0.10 12.54 4.20
CA ARG A 80 0.61 11.83 3.15
C ARG A 80 0.98 12.76 1.99
N SER A 81 2.13 12.50 1.40
CA SER A 81 2.61 13.19 0.21
C SER A 81 2.23 12.39 -1.04
N SER A 82 1.56 13.04 -1.98
CA SER A 82 1.16 12.41 -3.26
C SER A 82 1.96 12.91 -4.46
N THR A 83 2.72 14.01 -4.29
CA THR A 83 3.63 14.53 -5.31
C THR A 83 5.05 14.67 -4.77
N LEU A 84 6.03 14.71 -5.69
CA LEU A 84 7.44 14.83 -5.35
C LEU A 84 7.72 16.18 -4.66
N GLU A 85 7.11 17.25 -5.15
CA GLU A 85 7.27 18.61 -4.61
C GLU A 85 6.76 18.70 -3.18
N ASP A 86 5.61 18.10 -2.90
CA ASP A 86 4.97 18.04 -1.59
C ASP A 86 5.82 17.20 -0.62
N ALA A 87 6.29 16.03 -1.05
CA ALA A 87 7.22 15.21 -0.25
C ALA A 87 8.51 15.97 0.06
N ALA A 88 9.09 16.65 -0.93
CA ALA A 88 10.30 17.45 -0.74
C ALA A 88 10.07 18.67 0.17
N GLN A 89 8.90 19.30 0.10
CA GLN A 89 8.52 20.40 0.97
C GLN A 89 8.36 19.92 2.42
N ARG A 90 7.61 18.84 2.67
CA ARG A 90 7.47 18.25 4.01
C ARG A 90 8.81 17.82 4.57
N TYR A 91 9.66 17.20 3.75
CA TYR A 91 11.03 16.86 4.14
C TYR A 91 11.81 18.10 4.62
N ARG A 92 11.78 19.20 3.84
CA ARG A 92 12.45 20.45 4.22
C ARG A 92 11.90 21.04 5.52
N GLN A 93 10.58 21.08 5.67
CA GLN A 93 9.92 21.59 6.88
C GLN A 93 10.31 20.77 8.11
N ARG A 94 10.40 19.44 7.98
CA ARG A 94 10.66 18.52 9.08
C ARG A 94 12.14 18.39 9.43
N ARG A 95 13.01 18.36 8.41
CA ARG A 95 14.43 18.01 8.52
C ARG A 95 15.35 19.22 8.43
N GLY A 96 14.83 20.39 8.06
CA GLY A 96 15.62 21.62 7.93
C GLY A 96 16.68 21.60 6.84
N ARG A 97 16.58 20.68 5.86
CA ARG A 97 17.56 20.50 4.79
C ARG A 97 16.92 19.98 3.51
N HIS A 98 17.62 20.09 2.39
CA HIS A 98 17.17 19.54 1.12
C HIS A 98 17.14 18.01 1.13
N PRO A 99 16.18 17.38 0.41
CA PRO A 99 16.17 15.93 0.23
C PRO A 99 17.50 15.43 -0.36
N PRO A 100 17.92 14.20 0.00
CA PRO A 100 19.18 13.64 -0.48
C PRO A 100 19.16 13.39 -2.00
N PRO A 101 20.33 13.24 -2.64
CA PRO A 101 20.40 12.81 -4.03
C PRO A 101 19.62 11.51 -4.28
N GLY A 102 18.86 11.44 -5.37
CA GLY A 102 18.03 10.29 -5.73
C GLY A 102 16.67 10.22 -5.02
N PHE A 103 16.27 11.28 -4.30
CA PHE A 103 14.95 11.35 -3.65
C PHE A 103 13.79 11.23 -4.64
N ASP A 104 13.94 11.77 -5.85
CA ASP A 104 12.99 11.65 -6.96
C ASP A 104 12.80 10.20 -7.44
N LEU A 105 13.90 9.46 -7.57
CA LEU A 105 13.88 8.04 -7.95
C LEU A 105 13.22 7.19 -6.86
N TRP A 106 13.58 7.44 -5.60
CA TRP A 106 12.95 6.80 -4.45
C TRP A 106 11.44 7.08 -4.42
N PHE A 107 11.03 8.35 -4.57
CA PHE A 107 9.63 8.75 -4.54
C PHE A 107 8.84 8.08 -5.67
N LYS A 108 9.40 8.08 -6.89
CA LYS A 108 8.78 7.43 -8.06
C LYS A 108 8.53 5.94 -7.81
N GLU A 109 9.51 5.22 -7.26
CA GLU A 109 9.33 3.79 -6.98
C GLU A 109 8.36 3.55 -5.82
N ALA A 110 8.41 4.38 -4.77
CA ALA A 110 7.46 4.31 -3.67
C ALA A 110 6.02 4.46 -4.19
N MET A 111 5.76 5.43 -5.08
CA MET A 111 4.45 5.62 -5.70
C MET A 111 4.06 4.45 -6.62
N LYS A 112 4.99 3.86 -7.37
CA LYS A 112 4.74 2.68 -8.22
C LYS A 112 4.30 1.45 -7.41
N ASN A 113 4.71 1.37 -6.15
CA ASN A 113 4.36 0.28 -5.24
C ASN A 113 3.26 0.68 -4.23
N ASP A 114 2.48 1.73 -4.53
CA ASP A 114 1.37 2.23 -3.70
C ASP A 114 1.77 2.52 -2.23
N ALA A 115 3.02 2.94 -2.01
CA ALA A 115 3.51 3.24 -0.67
C ALA A 115 2.88 4.53 -0.12
N ILE A 116 2.50 4.51 1.15
CA ILE A 116 1.99 5.68 1.86
C ILE A 116 3.19 6.47 2.41
N ILE A 117 3.40 7.68 1.90
CA ILE A 117 4.54 8.52 2.26
C ILE A 117 4.11 9.61 3.23
N VAL A 118 4.29 9.36 4.54
CA VAL A 118 4.13 10.38 5.58
C VAL A 118 5.49 10.66 6.21
N GLU A 119 5.95 11.91 6.16
CA GLU A 119 7.29 12.27 6.66
C GLU A 119 7.49 11.92 8.15
N SER A 120 6.41 11.90 8.95
CA SER A 120 6.38 11.44 10.36
C SER A 120 6.80 10.01 10.59
N PHE A 121 6.59 9.12 9.63
CA PHE A 121 6.98 7.71 9.79
C PHE A 121 8.50 7.53 9.81
N PHE A 122 9.26 8.48 9.25
CA PHE A 122 10.72 8.39 9.16
C PHE A 122 11.46 8.96 10.38
N ASP A 123 10.74 9.49 11.38
CA ASP A 123 11.38 10.03 12.59
C ASP A 123 12.20 9.02 13.35
N ARG A 124 11.70 7.80 13.43
CA ARG A 124 12.40 6.75 14.15
C ARG A 124 13.75 6.47 13.51
N ILE A 125 13.80 6.37 12.19
CA ILE A 125 15.04 6.21 11.43
C ILE A 125 15.97 7.37 11.71
N HIS A 126 15.48 8.61 11.67
CA HIS A 126 16.30 9.79 11.95
C HIS A 126 16.84 9.81 13.37
N HIS A 127 16.01 9.47 14.37
CA HIS A 127 16.42 9.36 15.75
C HIS A 127 17.52 8.30 15.93
N ASP A 128 17.32 7.12 15.35
CA ASP A 128 18.23 5.98 15.50
C ASP A 128 19.58 6.23 14.82
N ILE A 129 19.60 6.94 13.68
CA ILE A 129 20.87 7.26 13.00
C ILE A 129 21.54 8.52 13.53
N ASN A 130 20.84 9.43 14.22
CA ASN A 130 21.38 10.72 14.65
C ASN A 130 22.71 10.62 15.42
N PRO A 131 22.91 9.65 16.35
CA PRO A 131 24.19 9.50 17.04
C PRO A 131 25.37 9.22 16.11
N LEU A 132 25.12 8.62 14.94
CA LEU A 132 26.15 8.28 13.96
C LEU A 132 26.70 9.51 13.22
N TRP A 133 25.99 10.64 13.28
CA TRP A 133 26.39 11.88 12.59
C TRP A 133 27.58 12.56 13.24
N ALA A 134 27.83 12.30 14.52
CA ALA A 134 28.98 12.83 15.24
C ALA A 134 30.25 11.97 15.07
N LEU A 135 30.13 10.76 14.52
CA LEU A 135 31.25 9.83 14.38
C LEU A 135 32.11 10.14 13.16
N ASN A 136 33.41 9.89 13.27
CA ASN A 136 34.32 10.01 12.13
C ASN A 136 33.94 8.99 11.04
N PRO A 137 33.71 9.41 9.78
CA PRO A 137 33.32 8.49 8.70
C PRO A 137 34.34 7.38 8.41
N ARG A 138 35.62 7.56 8.73
CA ARG A 138 36.64 6.52 8.62
C ARG A 138 36.43 5.45 9.69
N GLU A 139 36.24 5.85 10.94
CA GLU A 139 36.04 4.93 12.06
C GLU A 139 34.74 4.14 11.90
N MET A 140 33.65 4.80 11.53
CA MET A 140 32.37 4.15 11.27
C MET A 140 32.49 3.08 10.17
N ARG A 141 33.23 3.37 9.08
CA ARG A 141 33.48 2.37 8.02
C ARG A 141 34.31 1.19 8.50
N THR A 142 35.32 1.43 9.34
CA THR A 142 36.13 0.36 9.95
C THR A 142 35.26 -0.54 10.83
N GLN A 143 34.44 0.05 11.71
CA GLN A 143 33.54 -0.68 12.61
C GLN A 143 32.44 -1.44 11.87
N ALA A 144 31.89 -0.86 10.80
CA ALA A 144 30.93 -1.55 9.95
C ALA A 144 31.59 -2.72 9.21
N ALA A 145 32.81 -2.54 8.70
CA ALA A 145 33.54 -3.58 7.97
C ALA A 145 34.02 -4.74 8.86
N SER A 146 34.17 -4.52 10.17
CA SER A 146 34.55 -5.56 11.13
C SER A 146 33.38 -6.44 11.58
N GLN A 147 32.15 -6.13 11.17
CA GLN A 147 30.99 -6.96 11.53
C GLN A 147 31.08 -8.33 10.83
N PRO A 148 30.75 -9.44 11.52
CA PRO A 148 30.81 -10.78 10.93
C PRO A 148 29.90 -10.97 9.71
N GLN A 149 28.78 -10.22 9.67
CA GLN A 149 27.80 -10.29 8.60
C GLN A 149 27.51 -8.90 8.04
N ILE A 150 27.83 -8.68 6.76
CA ILE A 150 27.68 -7.38 6.10
C ILE A 150 27.16 -7.50 4.67
N ILE A 151 26.37 -6.50 4.27
CA ILE A 151 25.97 -6.27 2.89
C ILE A 151 26.81 -5.12 2.33
N LYS A 152 27.61 -5.40 1.32
CA LYS A 152 28.42 -4.40 0.60
C LYS A 152 27.78 -4.08 -0.74
N ILE A 153 27.60 -2.79 -1.01
CA ILE A 153 27.11 -2.28 -2.29
C ILE A 153 28.24 -1.46 -2.92
N ARG A 154 28.71 -1.88 -4.11
CA ARG A 154 29.74 -1.14 -4.86
C ARG A 154 29.52 -1.29 -6.34
N ASN A 155 29.52 -0.19 -7.09
CA ASN A 155 29.28 -0.17 -8.54
C ASN A 155 28.02 -0.95 -8.93
N ARG A 156 26.92 -0.77 -8.17
CA ARG A 156 25.64 -1.49 -8.31
C ARG A 156 25.75 -3.02 -8.15
N LYS A 157 26.84 -3.53 -7.59
CA LYS A 157 26.97 -4.92 -7.21
C LYS A 157 26.71 -5.05 -5.72
N VAL A 158 25.69 -5.83 -5.36
CA VAL A 158 25.37 -6.17 -3.98
C VAL A 158 26.04 -7.51 -3.66
N THR A 159 26.88 -7.51 -2.64
CA THR A 159 27.59 -8.70 -2.15
C THR A 159 27.34 -8.87 -0.67
N MET A 160 27.03 -10.09 -0.25
CA MET A 160 26.91 -10.47 1.16
C MET A 160 28.22 -11.11 1.58
N VAL A 161 28.76 -10.71 2.73
CA VAL A 161 29.93 -11.32 3.36
C VAL A 161 29.49 -11.85 4.72
N THR A 162 29.80 -13.11 4.99
CA THR A 162 29.49 -13.81 6.24
C THR A 162 30.65 -14.72 6.62
N ASP A 163 30.93 -14.85 7.90
CA ASP A 163 31.91 -15.78 8.47
C ASP A 163 31.42 -17.23 8.45
N ASP A 164 30.11 -17.42 8.67
CA ASP A 164 29.44 -18.71 8.67
C ASP A 164 28.20 -18.68 7.75
N LEU A 165 28.04 -19.72 6.93
CA LEU A 165 26.90 -19.91 6.03
C LEU A 165 25.66 -20.47 6.75
N ASN A 166 25.83 -21.04 7.95
CA ASN A 166 24.76 -21.64 8.75
C ASN A 166 24.11 -20.66 9.76
N ARG A 167 24.57 -19.39 9.80
CA ARG A 167 23.92 -18.33 10.59
C ARG A 167 22.47 -18.10 10.15
N GLN A 168 21.70 -17.47 11.03
CA GLN A 168 20.30 -17.14 10.77
C GLN A 168 20.11 -16.40 9.42
N PRO A 169 19.06 -16.75 8.66
CA PRO A 169 18.95 -16.39 7.24
C PRO A 169 18.54 -14.93 6.99
N TRP A 170 18.33 -14.11 8.02
CA TRP A 170 17.80 -12.75 7.85
C TRP A 170 18.62 -11.92 6.87
N ILE A 171 19.96 -12.05 6.88
CA ILE A 171 20.81 -11.24 6.00
C ILE A 171 20.66 -11.62 4.52
N GLN A 172 20.25 -12.86 4.23
CA GLN A 172 19.95 -13.30 2.87
C GLN A 172 18.68 -12.60 2.36
N HIS A 173 17.66 -12.48 3.20
CA HIS A 173 16.43 -11.73 2.88
C HIS A 173 16.71 -10.24 2.65
N TRP A 174 17.49 -9.61 3.54
CA TRP A 174 17.92 -8.23 3.35
C TRP A 174 18.76 -8.06 2.08
N THR A 175 19.67 -9.00 1.78
CA THR A 175 20.46 -8.96 0.55
C THR A 175 19.59 -9.09 -0.69
N ALA A 176 18.59 -9.97 -0.67
CA ALA A 176 17.65 -10.15 -1.77
C ALA A 176 16.83 -8.88 -2.01
N LEU A 177 16.30 -8.28 -0.95
CA LEU A 177 15.57 -7.01 -1.02
C LEU A 177 16.46 -5.89 -1.58
N VAL A 178 17.69 -5.76 -1.09
CA VAL A 178 18.63 -4.74 -1.58
C VAL A 178 18.98 -4.98 -3.05
N LYS A 179 19.15 -6.22 -3.48
CA LYS A 179 19.39 -6.56 -4.90
C LYS A 179 18.22 -6.15 -5.78
N ASP A 180 17.00 -6.39 -5.31
CA ASP A 180 15.79 -6.03 -6.03
C ASP A 180 15.72 -4.51 -6.25
N ILE A 181 15.94 -3.69 -5.21
CA ILE A 181 15.87 -2.23 -5.32
C ILE A 181 17.13 -1.56 -5.88
N ASN A 182 18.26 -2.24 -5.96
CA ASN A 182 19.55 -1.63 -6.32
C ASN A 182 19.60 -1.08 -7.77
N HIS A 183 18.69 -1.52 -8.65
CA HIS A 183 18.51 -0.89 -9.97
C HIS A 183 18.03 0.58 -9.89
N LEU A 184 17.51 1.01 -8.74
CA LEU A 184 17.03 2.36 -8.46
C LEU A 184 18.15 3.31 -7.99
N THR A 185 19.36 2.78 -7.70
CA THR A 185 20.44 3.55 -7.07
C THR A 185 21.41 4.17 -8.09
N TRP A 186 21.99 5.30 -7.68
CA TRP A 186 22.71 6.34 -8.45
C TRP A 186 23.85 5.85 -9.37
N ARG A 187 24.28 6.74 -10.29
CA ARG A 187 25.58 6.67 -10.98
C ARG A 187 26.64 7.34 -10.11
#